data_AF-A0A7C7DEV7-F1
#
_entry.id   AF-A0A7C7DEV7-F1
#
_cell.length_a   1.000
_cell.length_b   1.000
_cell.length_c   1.000
_cell.angle_alpha   90.00
_cell.angle_beta   90.00
_cell.angle_gamma   90.00
#
_symmetry.space_group_name_H-M   'P 1'
#
loop_
_entity.id
_entity.type
_entity.pdbx_description
1 polymer ?
#
loop_
_entity_poly.entity_id
_entity_poly.type
_entity_poly.pdbx_seq_one_letter_code
_entity_poly.pdbx_strand_id
1 'polypeptide(L)'
;MDNMYQQTYFVEKSAGTFSDSLATYGLAAILDEILAQALGRDNRRRVWIRDIGPCYTVTLEQPLRAEWVEQCSYFPGPAAYVTTRRTESPPANVNVRDVDETWEQFRTYQAARENLRQVSDASDDLRREIEDAQLPHDWAVVTLLGTQQMQALATYNQAVAQWALTRDHFTFNLQTILRMTAAPHVDLEAIVRDWRRTVRVPGVKHELTAIQLLNPHQGKGQNRTKANDLTMVNVSAFWLLEYLKATGLWLAAAPRTVRSDTDRKVYVLAPKDITLSTHRAVFETFSTRLWNETAVKMDCIAALLYTDALLEHSEGAQCDELNFEGYGPEDVVSGFYVVQYKLLSRNAYTAINLAFLGLPEWTGESHSRQDVLDLRKVIHEHREVIERIEEARSDGYNLLLRYRDFVSGQRWYDFFEFACGYGQYAMSRLSKGQRWVPLLTTTSLRRLIMATNKPLAAIVQDPGFQNVAYAIRHSTIIPQSRKARGESTLYDIRYGLGMDLKRKATVRDDFIAALADFMQSYNQENSQVLESRKQQKRRDLRSSDVEAIVRLVDEYGSEVVANLLVAYGYAREPREDAEAD
;
A
#
# COMPACT_ATOMS: atom_id res chain seq x y z
N MET A 1 -17.64 3.29 40.99
CA MET A 1 -16.61 2.30 40.63
C MET A 1 -16.54 2.33 39.13
N ASP A 2 -15.56 3.06 38.62
CA ASP A 2 -15.49 3.43 37.21
C ASP A 2 -15.28 2.21 36.32
N ASN A 3 -15.94 2.24 35.17
CA ASN A 3 -16.01 1.23 34.12
C ASN A 3 -14.65 1.03 33.40
N MET A 4 -13.58 0.73 34.13
CA MET A 4 -12.20 0.57 33.60
C MET A 4 -11.93 -0.84 33.07
N TYR A 5 -12.56 -1.85 33.68
CA TYR A 5 -12.42 -3.26 33.33
C TYR A 5 -13.61 -3.65 32.45
N GLN A 6 -13.40 -3.58 31.13
CA GLN A 6 -14.47 -3.70 30.15
C GLN A 6 -13.99 -4.42 28.90
N GLN A 7 -14.90 -4.63 27.95
CA GLN A 7 -14.59 -5.35 26.72
C GLN A 7 -14.01 -4.47 25.61
N THR A 8 -14.42 -3.20 25.55
CA THR A 8 -14.07 -2.28 24.47
C THR A 8 -13.36 -1.06 25.01
N TYR A 9 -12.22 -0.72 24.42
CA TYR A 9 -11.43 0.48 24.73
C TYR A 9 -11.37 1.40 23.51
N PHE A 10 -11.15 2.70 23.73
CA PHE A 10 -11.27 3.75 22.72
C PHE A 10 -9.97 4.54 22.60
N VAL A 11 -9.56 4.82 21.35
CA VAL A 11 -8.47 5.72 21.02
C VAL A 11 -9.00 6.80 20.08
N GLU A 12 -9.06 8.04 20.58
CA GLU A 12 -9.57 9.17 19.79
C GLU A 12 -8.67 9.50 18.62
N LYS A 13 -9.28 9.87 17.49
CA LYS A 13 -8.56 10.41 16.33
C LYS A 13 -8.27 11.90 16.48
N SER A 14 -7.70 12.27 17.62
CA SER A 14 -7.46 13.66 18.00
C SER A 14 -6.48 14.37 17.06
N ALA A 15 -5.50 13.64 16.52
CA ALA A 15 -4.54 14.20 15.59
C ALA A 15 -5.00 14.12 14.12
N GLY A 16 -5.90 13.19 13.78
CA GLY A 16 -6.28 12.91 12.39
C GLY A 16 -5.12 12.41 11.53
N THR A 17 -4.07 11.84 12.16
CA THR A 17 -2.86 11.36 11.49
C THR A 17 -2.48 9.97 11.98
N PHE A 18 -1.38 9.41 11.48
CA PHE A 18 -0.95 8.08 11.91
C PHE A 18 -0.72 7.95 13.42
N SER A 19 -0.51 9.06 14.16
CA SER A 19 -0.31 9.04 15.61
C SER A 19 -1.42 8.28 16.33
N ASP A 20 -2.66 8.44 15.86
CA ASP A 20 -3.83 7.79 16.44
C ASP A 20 -3.83 6.28 16.14
N SER A 21 -3.46 5.88 14.91
CA SER A 21 -3.30 4.48 14.55
C SER A 21 -2.15 3.82 15.31
N LEU A 22 -1.00 4.49 15.47
CA LEU A 22 0.12 3.98 16.26
C LEU A 22 -0.31 3.74 17.72
N ALA A 23 -0.98 4.71 18.35
CA ALA A 23 -1.49 4.55 19.71
C ALA A 23 -2.49 3.38 19.83
N THR A 24 -3.33 3.17 18.81
CA THR A 24 -4.29 2.07 18.74
C THR A 24 -3.62 0.70 18.68
N TYR A 25 -2.64 0.50 17.79
CA TYR A 25 -1.86 -0.75 17.74
C TYR A 25 -1.06 -0.96 19.02
N GLY A 26 -0.55 0.13 19.61
CA GLY A 26 0.09 0.10 20.92
C GLY A 26 -0.82 -0.45 22.00
N LEU A 27 -2.02 0.10 22.13
CA LEU A 27 -3.03 -0.34 23.10
C LEU A 27 -3.42 -1.81 22.87
N ALA A 28 -3.65 -2.19 21.61
CA ALA A 28 -4.00 -3.56 21.25
C ALA A 28 -2.91 -4.55 21.68
N ALA A 29 -1.63 -4.21 21.52
CA ALA A 29 -0.53 -5.07 21.94
C ALA A 29 -0.40 -5.19 23.47
N ILE A 30 -0.66 -4.12 24.22
CA ILE A 30 -0.69 -4.16 25.70
C ILE A 30 -1.82 -5.08 26.18
N LEU A 31 -3.03 -4.92 25.62
CA LEU A 31 -4.17 -5.76 25.97
C LEU A 31 -3.96 -7.22 25.58
N ASP A 32 -3.38 -7.47 24.40
CA ASP A 32 -3.02 -8.81 23.93
C ASP A 32 -2.06 -9.53 24.89
N GLU A 33 -1.05 -8.82 25.41
CA GLU A 33 -0.07 -9.39 26.34
C GLU A 33 -0.67 -9.64 27.74
N ILE A 34 -1.56 -8.77 28.24
CA ILE A 34 -2.31 -9.04 29.48
C ILE A 34 -3.12 -10.33 29.33
N LEU A 35 -3.86 -10.47 28.21
CA LEU A 35 -4.63 -11.68 27.92
C LEU A 35 -3.73 -12.91 27.77
N ALA A 36 -2.58 -12.79 27.12
CA ALA A 36 -1.62 -13.87 26.94
C ALA A 36 -1.11 -14.43 28.27
N GLN A 37 -0.87 -13.56 29.26
CA GLN A 37 -0.44 -14.00 30.59
C GLN A 37 -1.59 -14.56 31.42
N ALA A 38 -2.78 -13.95 31.34
CA ALA A 38 -3.93 -14.35 32.15
C ALA A 38 -4.59 -15.65 31.67
N LEU A 39 -4.70 -15.82 30.35
CA LEU A 39 -5.35 -16.97 29.73
C LEU A 39 -4.36 -18.05 29.33
N GLY A 40 -3.07 -17.73 29.21
CA GLY A 40 -2.04 -18.64 28.67
C GLY A 40 -1.71 -18.30 27.21
N ARG A 41 -0.42 -18.34 26.87
CA ARG A 41 0.10 -17.86 25.58
C ARG A 41 -0.38 -18.69 24.38
N ASP A 42 -0.63 -19.98 24.62
CA ASP A 42 -1.06 -20.95 23.59
C ASP A 42 -2.57 -20.90 23.33
N ASN A 43 -3.33 -20.22 24.18
CA ASN A 43 -4.76 -20.10 24.00
C ASN A 43 -5.10 -19.07 22.92
N ARG A 44 -6.07 -19.44 22.06
CA ARG A 44 -6.63 -18.53 21.06
C ARG A 44 -7.24 -17.32 21.77
N ARG A 45 -6.87 -16.14 21.32
CA ARG A 45 -7.32 -14.86 21.85
C ARG A 45 -7.47 -13.88 20.71
N ARG A 46 -8.62 -13.22 20.62
CA ARG A 46 -8.88 -12.22 19.57
C ARG A 46 -8.95 -10.82 20.17
N VAL A 47 -8.07 -9.96 19.65
CA VAL A 47 -8.07 -8.51 19.93
C VAL A 47 -8.43 -7.80 18.63
N TRP A 48 -9.66 -7.34 18.54
CA TRP A 48 -10.19 -6.64 17.37
C TRP A 48 -9.82 -5.17 17.40
N ILE A 49 -9.41 -4.63 16.27
CA ILE A 49 -9.13 -3.21 16.06
C ILE A 49 -10.11 -2.71 15.00
N ARG A 50 -10.98 -1.76 15.37
CA ARG A 50 -12.00 -1.23 14.46
C ARG A 50 -11.99 0.27 14.36
N ASP A 51 -12.24 0.77 13.17
CA ASP A 51 -12.55 2.17 12.93
C ASP A 51 -14.06 2.40 13.06
N ILE A 52 -14.47 3.24 14.01
CA ILE A 52 -15.89 3.62 14.19
C ILE A 52 -16.16 5.08 13.81
N GLY A 53 -15.23 5.74 13.11
CA GLY A 53 -15.32 7.12 12.67
C GLY A 53 -14.43 8.06 13.50
N PRO A 54 -14.94 8.67 14.60
CA PRO A 54 -14.19 9.64 15.40
C PRO A 54 -13.12 9.00 16.31
N CYS A 55 -13.17 7.69 16.51
CA CYS A 55 -12.18 6.94 17.29
C CYS A 55 -11.94 5.57 16.66
N TYR A 56 -10.80 4.99 17.01
CA TYR A 56 -10.60 3.55 16.89
C TYR A 56 -11.05 2.87 18.17
N THR A 57 -11.50 1.62 18.04
CA THR A 57 -11.81 0.76 19.17
C THR A 57 -10.89 -0.45 19.20
N VAL A 58 -10.53 -0.88 20.41
CA VAL A 58 -9.88 -2.17 20.67
C VAL A 58 -10.84 -3.02 21.48
N THR A 59 -11.36 -4.09 20.88
CA THR A 59 -12.40 -4.95 21.47
C THR A 59 -11.86 -6.35 21.74
N LEU A 60 -12.04 -6.82 22.97
CA LEU A 60 -11.66 -8.15 23.42
C LEU A 60 -12.83 -9.14 23.25
N GLU A 61 -12.57 -10.45 23.26
CA GLU A 61 -13.64 -11.47 23.22
C GLU A 61 -14.50 -11.48 24.48
N GLN A 62 -13.90 -11.12 25.61
CA GLN A 62 -14.57 -11.04 26.91
C GLN A 62 -14.09 -9.80 27.67
N PRO A 63 -14.92 -9.24 28.57
CA PRO A 63 -14.51 -8.12 29.41
C PRO A 63 -13.21 -8.42 30.16
N LEU A 64 -12.31 -7.43 30.19
CA LEU A 64 -11.10 -7.51 30.98
C LEU A 64 -11.46 -7.66 32.47
N ARG A 65 -10.72 -8.48 33.22
CA ARG A 65 -10.92 -8.67 34.67
C ARG A 65 -9.85 -7.94 35.47
N ALA A 66 -10.21 -7.44 36.65
CA ALA A 66 -9.27 -6.77 37.54
C ALA A 66 -8.09 -7.66 37.92
N GLU A 67 -8.38 -8.91 38.27
CA GLU A 67 -7.38 -9.92 38.63
C GLU A 67 -6.31 -10.11 37.57
N TRP A 68 -6.68 -10.08 36.28
CA TRP A 68 -5.74 -10.25 35.17
C TRP A 68 -4.74 -9.10 35.09
N VAL A 69 -5.18 -7.87 35.39
CA VAL A 69 -4.31 -6.69 35.39
C VAL A 69 -3.45 -6.65 36.65
N GLU A 70 -4.02 -6.99 37.80
CA GLU A 70 -3.32 -7.01 39.09
C GLU A 70 -2.24 -8.09 39.17
N GLN A 71 -2.47 -9.24 38.54
CA GLN A 71 -1.53 -10.36 38.50
C GLN A 71 -0.62 -10.35 37.26
N CYS A 72 -0.78 -9.37 36.37
CA CYS A 72 0.04 -9.26 35.17
C CYS A 72 1.51 -8.99 35.56
N SER A 73 2.39 -9.91 35.17
CA SER A 73 3.83 -9.77 35.36
C SER A 73 4.38 -8.76 34.36
N TYR A 74 5.40 -8.01 34.79
CA TYR A 74 6.08 -7.05 33.93
C TYR A 74 6.53 -7.70 32.60
N PHE A 75 6.31 -6.98 31.51
CA PHE A 75 6.80 -7.33 30.18
C PHE A 75 7.43 -6.10 29.50
N PRO A 76 8.51 -6.26 28.71
CA PRO A 76 9.18 -5.14 28.03
C PRO A 76 8.35 -4.50 26.90
N GLY A 77 7.40 -5.25 26.34
CA GLY A 77 6.58 -4.84 25.19
C GLY A 77 7.33 -4.96 23.86
N PRO A 78 6.65 -4.74 22.72
CA PRO A 78 7.23 -4.88 21.39
C PRO A 78 8.13 -3.70 20.98
N ALA A 79 8.08 -2.56 21.68
CA ALA A 79 8.97 -1.45 21.41
C ALA A 79 10.38 -1.76 21.93
N ALA A 80 11.33 -1.98 21.02
CA ALA A 80 12.71 -2.25 21.40
C ALA A 80 13.49 -0.96 21.68
N TYR A 81 14.38 -1.01 22.66
CA TYR A 81 15.40 0.01 22.89
C TYR A 81 16.46 -0.10 21.79
N VAL A 82 16.72 1.00 21.08
CA VAL A 82 17.59 0.98 19.91
C VAL A 82 19.00 1.43 20.30
N THR A 83 20.01 0.59 20.06
CA THR A 83 21.42 0.90 20.32
C THR A 83 22.17 1.29 19.05
N THR A 84 23.18 2.11 19.23
CA THR A 84 24.19 2.50 18.23
C THR A 84 25.53 2.53 18.95
N ARG A 85 26.65 2.55 18.20
CA ARG A 85 28.01 2.79 18.77
C ARG A 85 28.15 3.95 19.76
N ARG A 86 27.24 4.92 19.77
CA ARG A 86 27.26 6.11 20.64
C ARG A 86 26.27 6.06 21.80
N THR A 87 25.44 5.03 21.88
CA THR A 87 24.35 4.95 22.87
C THR A 87 24.91 4.40 24.17
N GLU A 88 24.44 4.93 25.29
CA GLU A 88 24.69 4.34 26.61
C GLU A 88 24.10 2.93 26.69
N SER A 89 24.62 2.11 27.63
CA SER A 89 24.12 0.77 27.87
C SER A 89 22.60 0.77 28.12
N PRO A 90 21.84 -0.14 27.48
CA PRO A 90 20.40 -0.21 27.68
C PRO A 90 20.06 -0.52 29.14
N PRO A 91 18.93 -0.01 29.67
CA PRO A 91 18.45 -0.40 31.00
C PRO A 91 18.12 -1.89 31.03
N ALA A 92 18.16 -2.50 32.23
CA ALA A 92 17.75 -3.89 32.38
C ALA A 92 16.26 -4.09 32.02
N ASN A 93 15.91 -5.26 31.51
CA ASN A 93 14.53 -5.67 31.18
C ASN A 93 13.88 -4.88 30.03
N VAL A 94 14.67 -4.51 29.01
CA VAL A 94 14.17 -4.03 27.71
C VAL A 94 14.58 -4.99 26.60
N ASN A 95 13.76 -5.08 25.56
CA ASN A 95 14.19 -5.67 24.30
C ASN A 95 15.17 -4.71 23.62
N VAL A 96 16.25 -5.22 23.02
CA VAL A 96 17.30 -4.39 22.41
C VAL A 96 17.43 -4.71 20.93
N ARG A 97 17.60 -3.68 20.11
CA ARG A 97 17.92 -3.80 18.68
C ARG A 97 19.12 -2.92 18.35
N ASP A 98 20.15 -3.50 17.75
CA ASP A 98 21.36 -2.78 17.38
C ASP A 98 21.32 -2.32 15.93
N VAL A 99 21.55 -1.01 15.72
CA VAL A 99 21.52 -0.38 14.40
C VAL A 99 22.70 -0.81 13.55
N ASP A 100 23.88 -0.94 14.14
CA ASP A 100 25.11 -1.31 13.44
C ASP A 100 25.03 -2.76 12.96
N GLU A 101 24.56 -3.68 13.82
CA GLU A 101 24.29 -5.08 13.47
C GLU A 101 23.24 -5.19 12.35
N THR A 102 22.14 -4.42 12.46
CA THR A 102 21.09 -4.41 11.43
C THR A 102 21.63 -3.95 10.07
N TRP A 103 22.54 -2.97 10.04
CA TRP A 103 23.20 -2.54 8.81
C TRP A 103 24.18 -3.58 8.25
N GLU A 104 24.80 -4.40 9.10
CA GLU A 104 25.62 -5.53 8.67
C GLU A 104 24.76 -6.61 8.02
N GLN A 105 23.69 -7.04 8.68
CA GLN A 105 22.70 -7.97 8.11
C GLN A 105 22.15 -7.47 6.78
N PHE A 106 21.78 -6.18 6.69
CA PHE A 106 21.30 -5.57 5.45
C PHE A 106 22.34 -5.65 4.32
N ARG A 107 23.61 -5.39 4.62
CA ARG A 107 24.70 -5.47 3.62
C ARG A 107 24.92 -6.91 3.15
N THR A 108 24.88 -7.88 4.05
CA THR A 108 24.98 -9.31 3.72
C THR A 108 23.82 -9.75 2.82
N TYR A 109 22.58 -9.41 3.20
CA TYR A 109 21.39 -9.71 2.41
C TYR A 109 21.45 -9.09 1.01
N GLN A 110 21.89 -7.83 0.89
CA GLN A 110 22.07 -7.17 -0.41
C GLN A 110 23.10 -7.88 -1.28
N ALA A 111 24.24 -8.28 -0.71
CA ALA A 111 25.28 -8.99 -1.44
C ALA A 111 24.79 -10.35 -1.95
N ALA A 112 24.11 -11.13 -1.10
CA ALA A 112 23.54 -12.43 -1.47
C ALA A 112 22.48 -12.29 -2.59
N ARG A 113 21.62 -11.26 -2.50
CA ARG A 113 20.60 -11.00 -3.52
C ARG A 113 21.18 -10.53 -4.85
N GLU A 114 22.28 -9.78 -4.83
CA GLU A 114 22.97 -9.37 -6.05
C GLU A 114 23.68 -10.56 -6.72
N ASN A 115 24.29 -11.45 -5.93
CA ASN A 115 24.84 -12.72 -6.44
C ASN A 115 23.76 -13.56 -7.12
N LEU A 116 22.57 -13.67 -6.53
CA LEU A 116 21.44 -14.41 -7.12
C LEU A 116 21.05 -13.87 -8.50
N ARG A 117 21.09 -12.55 -8.70
CA ARG A 117 20.75 -11.93 -9.99
C ARG A 117 21.76 -12.24 -11.10
N GLN A 118 22.99 -12.56 -10.75
CA GLN A 118 24.07 -12.83 -11.70
C GLN A 118 24.12 -14.30 -12.14
N VAL A 119 23.43 -15.20 -11.42
CA VAL A 119 23.43 -16.64 -11.68
C VAL A 119 22.08 -17.04 -12.30
N SER A 120 22.09 -17.78 -13.42
CA SER A 120 20.83 -18.22 -14.06
C SER A 120 20.15 -19.37 -13.33
N ASP A 121 20.94 -20.27 -12.72
CA ASP A 121 20.48 -21.37 -11.87
C ASP A 121 21.13 -21.28 -10.49
N ALA A 122 20.37 -20.79 -9.52
CA ALA A 122 20.82 -20.68 -8.14
C ALA A 122 21.00 -22.08 -7.53
N SER A 123 22.18 -22.36 -6.97
CA SER A 123 22.39 -23.56 -6.16
C SER A 123 21.51 -23.52 -4.91
N ASP A 124 21.16 -24.68 -4.36
CA ASP A 124 20.40 -24.77 -3.11
C ASP A 124 21.17 -24.16 -1.93
N ASP A 125 22.49 -24.07 -2.00
CA ASP A 125 23.32 -23.40 -1.01
C ASP A 125 23.16 -21.87 -1.07
N LEU A 126 23.07 -21.28 -2.26
CA LEU A 126 22.82 -19.85 -2.42
C LEU A 126 21.39 -19.47 -2.00
N ARG A 127 20.42 -20.36 -2.23
CA ARG A 127 19.04 -20.17 -1.75
C ARG A 127 19.00 -20.18 -0.21
N ARG A 128 19.67 -21.16 0.42
CA ARG A 128 19.82 -21.21 1.88
C ARG A 128 20.55 -20.00 2.44
N GLU A 129 21.61 -19.52 1.78
CA GLU A 129 22.31 -18.30 2.21
C GLU A 129 21.40 -17.07 2.23
N ILE A 130 20.48 -16.94 1.26
CA ILE A 130 19.53 -15.82 1.19
C ILE A 130 18.43 -15.95 2.25
N GLU A 131 17.96 -17.18 2.50
CA GLU A 131 17.01 -17.47 3.58
C GLU A 131 17.64 -17.18 4.95
N ASP A 132 18.87 -17.61 5.19
CA ASP A 132 19.62 -17.36 6.42
C ASP A 132 19.95 -15.87 6.61
N ALA A 133 20.19 -15.14 5.51
CA ALA A 133 20.43 -13.70 5.51
C ALA A 133 19.14 -12.87 5.50
N GLN A 134 17.95 -13.49 5.57
CA GLN A 134 16.69 -12.77 5.47
C GLN A 134 16.58 -11.71 6.56
N LEU A 135 16.22 -10.48 6.16
CA LEU A 135 16.10 -9.39 7.11
C LEU A 135 14.85 -9.54 7.98
N PRO A 136 14.97 -9.36 9.31
CA PRO A 136 13.81 -9.28 10.19
C PRO A 136 12.84 -8.19 9.72
N HIS A 137 11.53 -8.41 9.80
CA HIS A 137 10.53 -7.46 9.26
C HIS A 137 10.62 -6.03 9.84
N ASP A 138 11.24 -5.88 11.01
CA ASP A 138 11.44 -4.64 11.76
C ASP A 138 12.71 -3.85 11.37
N TRP A 139 13.58 -4.38 10.48
CA TRP A 139 14.89 -3.81 10.16
C TRP A 139 14.80 -2.33 9.74
N ALA A 140 13.72 -1.97 9.03
CA ALA A 140 13.51 -0.62 8.54
C ALA A 140 13.13 0.36 9.65
N VAL A 141 12.45 -0.09 10.71
CA VAL A 141 12.15 0.71 11.91
C VAL A 141 13.44 0.98 12.67
N VAL A 142 14.30 -0.04 12.84
CA VAL A 142 15.61 0.09 13.49
C VAL A 142 16.46 1.14 12.77
N THR A 143 16.61 1.02 11.44
CA THR A 143 17.44 1.95 10.65
C THR A 143 16.85 3.36 10.59
N LEU A 144 15.52 3.52 10.61
CA LEU A 144 14.88 4.82 10.71
C LEU A 144 15.19 5.51 12.05
N LEU A 145 14.99 4.80 13.16
CA LEU A 145 15.26 5.31 14.52
C LEU A 145 16.74 5.62 14.72
N GLY A 146 17.62 4.77 14.20
CA GLY A 146 19.08 4.95 14.24
C GLY A 146 19.62 6.08 13.37
N THR A 147 18.80 6.64 12.47
CA THR A 147 19.23 7.75 11.60
C THR A 147 19.33 9.04 12.41
N GLN A 148 20.55 9.53 12.66
CA GLN A 148 20.80 10.72 13.48
C GLN A 148 20.00 11.95 13.02
N GLN A 149 19.86 12.14 11.70
CA GLN A 149 19.13 13.27 11.11
C GLN A 149 17.62 13.22 11.37
N MET A 150 17.05 12.08 11.78
CA MET A 150 15.65 12.01 12.22
C MET A 150 15.46 12.63 13.62
N GLN A 151 16.52 12.78 14.40
CA GLN A 151 16.49 13.38 15.75
C GLN A 151 15.45 12.73 16.69
N ALA A 152 15.11 11.45 16.47
CA ALA A 152 14.07 10.73 17.17
C ALA A 152 14.60 9.85 18.32
N LEU A 153 15.80 9.29 18.15
CA LEU A 153 16.31 8.18 18.96
C LEU A 153 16.30 8.44 20.47
N ALA A 154 16.79 9.60 20.91
CA ALA A 154 16.93 9.91 22.33
C ALA A 154 15.58 9.91 23.05
N THR A 155 14.59 10.63 22.50
CA THR A 155 13.25 10.72 23.09
C THR A 155 12.49 9.40 22.97
N TYR A 156 12.64 8.71 21.84
CA TYR A 156 12.06 7.38 21.63
C TYR A 156 12.59 6.38 22.67
N ASN A 157 13.92 6.28 22.83
CA ASN A 157 14.54 5.39 23.81
C ASN A 157 14.19 5.79 25.24
N GLN A 158 13.99 7.08 25.51
CA GLN A 158 13.49 7.53 26.80
C GLN A 158 12.08 6.97 27.11
N ALA A 159 11.17 6.96 26.13
CA ALA A 159 9.84 6.36 26.32
C ALA A 159 9.93 4.86 26.64
N VAL A 160 10.76 4.12 25.90
CA VAL A 160 10.98 2.67 26.12
C VAL A 160 11.65 2.41 27.48
N ALA A 161 12.68 3.18 27.82
CA ALA A 161 13.39 3.04 29.10
C ALA A 161 12.46 3.31 30.29
N GLN A 162 11.60 4.33 30.20
CA GLN A 162 10.66 4.66 31.28
C GLN A 162 9.68 3.54 31.58
N TRP A 163 9.30 2.72 30.59
CA TRP A 163 8.48 1.53 30.81
C TRP A 163 9.17 0.53 31.76
N ALA A 164 10.46 0.24 31.52
CA ALA A 164 11.25 -0.63 32.38
C ALA A 164 11.58 0.00 33.74
N LEU A 165 11.91 1.29 33.77
CA LEU A 165 12.24 2.01 35.01
C LEU A 165 11.04 2.12 35.95
N THR A 166 9.81 2.07 35.42
CA THR A 166 8.58 2.13 36.22
C THR A 166 7.99 0.74 36.49
N ARG A 167 8.76 -0.34 36.35
CA ARG A 167 8.30 -1.72 36.59
C ARG A 167 7.67 -1.93 37.98
N ASP A 168 8.16 -1.24 39.01
CA ASP A 168 7.62 -1.39 40.37
C ASP A 168 6.24 -0.73 40.52
N HIS A 169 5.84 0.09 39.53
CA HIS A 169 4.52 0.71 39.39
C HIS A 169 3.76 0.15 38.17
N PHE A 170 4.16 -1.01 37.66
CA PHE A 170 3.67 -1.57 36.40
C PHE A 170 2.15 -1.73 36.36
N THR A 171 1.55 -2.35 37.39
CA THR A 171 0.09 -2.50 37.49
C THR A 171 -0.62 -1.14 37.42
N PHE A 172 -0.07 -0.11 38.08
CA PHE A 172 -0.65 1.22 38.06
C PHE A 172 -0.49 1.90 36.69
N ASN A 173 0.61 1.65 35.97
CA ASN A 173 0.76 2.08 34.57
C ASN A 173 -0.30 1.44 33.67
N LEU A 174 -0.55 0.13 33.81
CA LEU A 174 -1.60 -0.57 33.07
C LEU A 174 -2.97 0.04 33.36
N GLN A 175 -3.34 0.20 34.64
CA GLN A 175 -4.58 0.85 35.03
C GLN A 175 -4.70 2.28 34.47
N THR A 176 -3.60 3.03 34.41
CA THR A 176 -3.58 4.37 33.83
C THR A 176 -3.89 4.33 32.33
N ILE A 177 -3.28 3.41 31.58
CA ILE A 177 -3.59 3.20 30.14
C ILE A 177 -5.07 2.84 29.95
N LEU A 178 -5.60 1.94 30.79
CA LEU A 178 -7.01 1.54 30.70
C LEU A 178 -7.95 2.71 30.99
N ARG A 179 -7.65 3.56 31.98
CA ARG A 179 -8.43 4.78 32.26
C ARG A 179 -8.40 5.77 31.11
N MET A 180 -7.23 5.96 30.50
CA MET A 180 -7.07 6.87 29.36
C MET A 180 -7.86 6.43 28.13
N THR A 181 -8.26 5.17 28.07
CA THR A 181 -8.91 4.55 26.91
C THR A 181 -10.29 3.97 27.26
N ALA A 182 -10.81 4.26 28.45
CA ALA A 182 -12.05 3.68 28.95
C ALA A 182 -13.29 4.23 28.23
N ALA A 183 -13.25 5.47 27.76
CA ALA A 183 -14.35 6.08 27.02
C ALA A 183 -13.80 7.12 26.05
N PRO A 184 -14.59 7.52 25.04
CA PRO A 184 -14.35 8.78 24.36
C PRO A 184 -14.39 9.95 25.36
N HIS A 185 -13.56 10.95 25.12
CA HIS A 185 -13.51 12.24 25.82
C HIS A 185 -13.22 12.15 27.33
N VAL A 186 -12.37 11.21 27.74
CA VAL A 186 -11.91 11.13 29.14
C VAL A 186 -11.14 12.39 29.55
N ASP A 187 -11.22 12.73 30.84
CA ASP A 187 -10.40 13.80 31.44
C ASP A 187 -8.94 13.33 31.57
N LEU A 188 -8.21 13.40 30.45
CA LEU A 188 -6.81 13.01 30.36
C LEU A 188 -5.94 13.82 31.33
N GLU A 189 -6.24 15.09 31.56
CA GLU A 189 -5.49 15.93 32.49
C GLU A 189 -5.62 15.45 33.94
N ALA A 190 -6.83 15.06 34.37
CA ALA A 190 -7.03 14.46 35.69
C ALA A 190 -6.29 13.13 35.84
N ILE A 191 -6.35 12.25 34.82
CA ILE A 191 -5.65 10.96 34.84
C ILE A 191 -4.13 11.16 34.92
N VAL A 192 -3.59 12.08 34.11
CA VAL A 192 -2.15 12.41 34.12
C VAL A 192 -1.73 13.02 35.46
N ARG A 193 -2.55 13.91 36.05
CA ARG A 193 -2.27 14.46 37.39
C ARG A 193 -2.24 13.39 38.47
N ASP A 194 -3.14 12.42 38.41
CA ASP A 194 -3.15 11.29 39.33
C ASP A 194 -1.88 10.44 39.17
N TRP A 195 -1.50 10.14 37.92
CA TRP A 195 -0.28 9.38 37.65
C TRP A 195 0.98 10.05 38.21
N ARG A 196 1.10 11.37 38.02
CA ARG A 196 2.21 12.18 38.55
C ARG A 196 2.31 12.14 40.08
N ARG A 197 1.18 12.04 40.78
CA ARG A 197 1.16 11.99 42.25
C ARG A 197 1.66 10.65 42.76
N THR A 198 1.25 9.57 42.09
CA THR A 198 1.52 8.19 42.49
C THR A 198 2.92 7.72 42.08
N VAL A 199 3.32 7.94 40.83
CA VAL A 199 4.60 7.43 40.31
C VAL A 199 5.70 8.47 40.47
N ARG A 200 6.52 8.31 41.52
CA ARG A 200 7.67 9.17 41.82
C ARG A 200 8.98 8.39 41.72
N VAL A 201 9.41 8.16 40.47
CA VAL A 201 10.65 7.42 40.17
C VAL A 201 11.72 8.40 39.67
N PRO A 202 12.93 8.44 40.27
CA PRO A 202 14.03 9.26 39.78
C PRO A 202 14.37 8.97 38.31
N GLY A 203 14.60 10.02 37.51
CA GLY A 203 14.95 9.89 36.09
C GLY A 203 13.76 9.68 35.13
N VAL A 204 12.55 9.45 35.65
CA VAL A 204 11.33 9.32 34.83
C VAL A 204 10.69 10.69 34.62
N LYS A 205 10.47 11.07 33.37
CA LYS A 205 9.73 12.30 33.01
C LYS A 205 8.25 11.99 32.82
N HIS A 206 7.40 12.88 33.31
CA HIS A 206 5.95 12.78 33.10
C HIS A 206 5.54 13.13 31.66
N GLU A 207 6.27 14.01 31.00
CA GLU A 207 6.04 14.37 29.61
C GLU A 207 7.33 14.21 28.81
N LEU A 208 7.18 13.82 27.55
CA LEU A 208 8.25 13.73 26.58
C LEU A 208 7.96 14.70 25.43
N THR A 209 9.01 15.15 24.75
CA THR A 209 8.84 15.88 23.49
C THR A 209 8.14 14.97 22.50
N ALA A 210 7.00 15.40 21.98
CA ALA A 210 6.28 14.66 20.97
C ALA A 210 7.03 14.77 19.64
N ILE A 211 7.81 13.74 19.33
CA ILE A 211 8.72 13.73 18.18
C ILE A 211 7.93 13.61 16.88
N GLN A 212 8.39 14.29 15.82
CA GLN A 212 7.72 14.28 14.50
C GLN A 212 7.53 12.86 13.95
N LEU A 213 8.45 11.95 14.28
CA LEU A 213 8.36 10.56 13.85
C LEU A 213 7.12 9.83 14.39
N LEU A 214 6.66 10.17 15.60
CA LEU A 214 5.44 9.60 16.19
C LEU A 214 4.23 10.56 16.04
N ASN A 215 4.51 11.84 15.83
CA ASN A 215 3.55 12.95 15.81
C ASN A 215 3.80 13.87 14.60
N PRO A 216 3.47 13.43 13.39
CA PRO A 216 3.94 14.08 12.18
C PRO A 216 3.21 15.40 11.89
N HIS A 217 2.01 15.58 12.46
CA HIS A 217 1.26 16.85 12.49
C HIS A 217 2.00 17.95 13.26
N GLN A 218 2.94 17.58 14.15
CA GLN A 218 3.75 18.52 14.91
C GLN A 218 5.02 18.96 14.17
N GLY A 219 5.09 18.66 12.87
CA GLY A 219 6.10 19.13 11.95
C GLY A 219 6.31 20.64 12.02
N LYS A 220 7.57 21.08 12.02
CA LYS A 220 7.93 22.51 11.95
C LYS A 220 7.30 23.12 10.69
N GLY A 221 6.29 23.97 10.88
CA GLY A 221 5.55 24.62 9.79
C GLY A 221 4.06 24.25 9.66
N GLN A 222 3.58 23.20 10.34
CA GLN A 222 2.16 22.80 10.32
C GLN A 222 1.35 23.24 11.56
N ASN A 223 2.01 23.70 12.63
CA ASN A 223 1.38 23.96 13.94
C ASN A 223 0.49 25.22 14.04
N ARG A 224 0.00 25.81 12.94
CA ARG A 224 -1.03 26.86 12.99
C ARG A 224 -1.97 26.79 11.77
N THR A 225 -3.27 26.99 12.01
CA THR A 225 -4.33 27.13 10.99
C THR A 225 -4.08 28.26 9.98
N LYS A 226 -3.10 29.13 10.25
CA LYS A 226 -2.64 30.19 9.35
C LYS A 226 -1.12 30.36 9.50
N ALA A 227 -0.40 30.33 8.37
CA ALA A 227 1.05 30.45 8.27
C ALA A 227 1.54 31.90 8.49
N ASN A 228 1.27 32.44 9.68
CA ASN A 228 1.50 33.86 9.99
C ASN A 228 2.68 34.11 10.92
N ASP A 229 3.29 33.07 11.51
CA ASP A 229 4.43 33.24 12.41
C ASP A 229 5.19 31.91 12.62
N LEU A 230 6.53 31.96 12.69
CA LEU A 230 7.43 30.82 12.90
C LEU A 230 7.83 30.70 14.38
N THR A 231 6.87 30.60 15.30
CA THR A 231 7.20 30.30 16.70
C THR A 231 7.40 28.79 16.90
N MET A 232 8.67 28.37 17.02
CA MET A 232 9.08 26.98 17.28
C MET A 232 8.87 26.60 18.75
N VAL A 233 7.67 26.17 19.13
CA VAL A 233 7.44 25.57 20.45
C VAL A 233 7.41 24.05 20.30
N ASN A 234 8.30 23.35 21.00
CA ASN A 234 8.24 21.90 21.12
C ASN A 234 6.97 21.53 21.89
N VAL A 235 6.12 20.70 21.30
CA VAL A 235 4.94 20.18 21.96
C VAL A 235 5.35 18.99 22.82
N SER A 236 4.90 18.96 24.07
CA SER A 236 5.09 17.83 24.97
C SER A 236 3.83 16.97 24.99
N ALA A 237 4.02 15.66 25.21
CA ALA A 237 2.92 14.70 25.37
C ALA A 237 3.19 13.80 26.56
N PHE A 238 2.11 13.26 27.15
CA PHE A 238 2.22 12.31 28.25
C PHE A 238 2.99 11.07 27.81
N TRP A 239 3.98 10.65 28.61
CA TRP A 239 4.95 9.64 28.16
C TRP A 239 4.33 8.26 27.88
N LEU A 240 3.24 7.86 28.59
CA LEU A 240 2.56 6.59 28.30
C LEU A 240 1.88 6.62 26.93
N LEU A 241 1.36 7.78 26.47
CA LEU A 241 0.84 7.90 25.10
C LEU A 241 1.97 7.78 24.07
N GLU A 242 3.12 8.41 24.33
CA GLU A 242 4.28 8.27 23.45
C GLU A 242 4.84 6.85 23.45
N TYR A 243 4.76 6.14 24.58
CA TYR A 243 5.10 4.72 24.66
C TYR A 243 4.13 3.86 23.82
N LEU A 244 2.81 4.08 23.89
CA LEU A 244 1.86 3.38 23.02
C LEU A 244 2.14 3.65 21.53
N LYS A 245 2.47 4.88 21.15
CA LYS A 245 2.85 5.21 19.76
C LYS A 245 4.16 4.53 19.37
N ALA A 246 5.13 4.47 20.28
CA ALA A 246 6.38 3.73 20.08
C ALA A 246 6.09 2.24 19.86
N THR A 247 5.25 1.61 20.67
CA THR A 247 4.76 0.23 20.49
C THR A 247 4.11 0.03 19.13
N GLY A 248 3.21 0.94 18.72
CA GLY A 248 2.57 0.89 17.42
C GLY A 248 3.53 1.04 16.23
N LEU A 249 4.63 1.78 16.39
CA LEU A 249 5.63 1.98 15.34
C LEU A 249 6.22 0.65 14.88
N TRP A 250 6.50 -0.26 15.81
CA TRP A 250 7.03 -1.59 15.48
C TRP A 250 6.01 -2.52 14.86
N LEU A 251 4.73 -2.31 15.15
CA LEU A 251 3.65 -3.20 14.72
C LEU A 251 3.06 -2.81 13.37
N ALA A 252 3.00 -1.52 13.06
CA ALA A 252 2.18 -1.02 11.95
C ALA A 252 2.89 -0.04 11.01
N ALA A 253 4.18 0.26 11.24
CA ALA A 253 4.94 1.15 10.36
C ALA A 253 5.90 0.39 9.43
N ALA A 254 5.91 0.79 8.17
CA ALA A 254 6.85 0.29 7.15
C ALA A 254 7.66 1.47 6.58
N PRO A 255 8.78 1.87 7.22
CA PRO A 255 9.64 2.95 6.73
C PRO A 255 10.42 2.54 5.48
N ARG A 256 10.53 3.40 4.47
CA ARG A 256 11.33 3.17 3.27
C ARG A 256 12.09 4.41 2.85
N THR A 257 13.21 4.19 2.15
CA THR A 257 13.97 5.27 1.52
C THR A 257 13.52 5.40 0.08
N VAL A 258 13.33 6.63 -0.38
CA VAL A 258 12.99 6.91 -1.79
C VAL A 258 14.23 6.65 -2.64
N ARG A 259 14.11 5.76 -3.63
CA ARG A 259 15.23 5.46 -4.53
C ARG A 259 15.62 6.71 -5.32
N SER A 260 16.94 6.94 -5.43
CA SER A 260 17.54 8.10 -6.12
C SER A 260 17.33 9.45 -5.42
N ASP A 261 16.80 9.46 -4.20
CA ASP A 261 16.75 10.63 -3.30
C ASP A 261 17.26 10.21 -1.91
N THR A 262 17.48 11.18 -1.03
CA THR A 262 17.68 10.97 0.41
C THR A 262 16.36 10.98 1.19
N ASP A 263 15.25 11.33 0.52
CA ASP A 263 13.92 11.36 1.13
C ASP A 263 13.51 10.00 1.71
N ARG A 264 12.70 10.05 2.77
CA ARG A 264 12.14 8.87 3.43
C ARG A 264 10.62 8.93 3.41
N LYS A 265 9.98 7.78 3.29
CA LYS A 265 8.54 7.63 3.47
C LYS A 265 8.25 6.66 4.60
N VAL A 266 7.27 6.98 5.43
CA VAL A 266 6.76 6.07 6.46
C VAL A 266 5.30 5.79 6.15
N TYR A 267 4.99 4.51 5.91
CA TYR A 267 3.63 4.02 5.73
C TYR A 267 3.16 3.46 7.06
N VAL A 268 2.07 3.97 7.61
CA VAL A 268 1.43 3.44 8.83
C VAL A 268 0.03 2.97 8.49
N LEU A 269 -0.26 1.71 8.81
CA LEU A 269 -1.53 1.10 8.49
C LEU A 269 -2.70 1.75 9.25
N ALA A 270 -3.79 2.02 8.55
CA ALA A 270 -5.05 2.49 9.11
C ALA A 270 -6.07 1.32 9.16
N PRO A 271 -6.32 0.72 10.33
CA PRO A 271 -7.24 -0.42 10.46
C PRO A 271 -8.69 0.02 10.19
N LYS A 272 -9.53 -0.91 9.71
CA LYS A 272 -10.98 -0.70 9.59
C LYS A 272 -11.76 -1.74 10.39
N ASP A 273 -11.52 -3.03 10.17
CA ASP A 273 -12.00 -4.13 11.01
C ASP A 273 -11.06 -5.34 10.88
N ILE A 274 -10.11 -5.48 11.81
CA ILE A 274 -9.07 -6.52 11.74
C ILE A 274 -8.66 -6.99 13.14
N THR A 275 -8.33 -8.26 13.30
CA THR A 275 -7.70 -8.76 14.54
C THR A 275 -6.20 -8.43 14.55
N LEU A 276 -5.63 -8.21 15.74
CA LEU A 276 -4.19 -7.95 15.88
C LEU A 276 -3.33 -9.12 15.36
N SER A 277 -3.80 -10.36 15.51
CA SER A 277 -3.14 -11.57 15.00
C SER A 277 -3.07 -11.58 13.48
N THR A 278 -4.20 -11.34 12.80
CA THR A 278 -4.27 -11.25 11.34
C THR A 278 -3.42 -10.10 10.84
N HIS A 279 -3.49 -8.93 11.48
CA HIS A 279 -2.64 -7.79 11.15
C HIS A 279 -1.16 -8.15 11.18
N ARG A 280 -0.68 -8.78 12.27
CA ARG A 280 0.75 -9.17 12.40
C ARG A 280 1.20 -10.06 11.24
N ALA A 281 0.42 -11.09 10.91
CA ALA A 281 0.75 -12.03 9.84
C ALA A 281 0.80 -11.36 8.45
N VAL A 282 -0.21 -10.56 8.13
CA VAL A 282 -0.32 -9.86 6.84
C VAL A 282 0.75 -8.77 6.72
N PHE A 283 0.95 -7.98 7.78
CA PHE A 283 1.89 -6.86 7.79
C PHE A 283 3.34 -7.33 7.70
N GLU A 284 3.69 -8.46 8.30
CA GLU A 284 5.01 -9.08 8.16
C GLU A 284 5.29 -9.47 6.71
N THR A 285 4.33 -10.12 6.05
CA THR A 285 4.44 -10.52 4.63
C THR A 285 4.53 -9.30 3.72
N PHE A 286 3.74 -8.27 3.99
CA PHE A 286 3.82 -7.00 3.28
C PHE A 286 5.17 -6.29 3.48
N SER A 287 5.63 -6.11 4.73
CA SER A 287 6.86 -5.38 5.04
C SER A 287 8.07 -6.06 4.44
N THR A 288 8.16 -7.39 4.53
CA THR A 288 9.30 -8.14 3.94
C THR A 288 9.36 -8.00 2.42
N ARG A 289 8.21 -7.87 1.73
CA ARG A 289 8.12 -7.71 0.27
C ARG A 289 8.24 -6.26 -0.20
N LEU A 290 7.87 -5.27 0.62
CA LEU A 290 7.95 -3.86 0.24
C LEU A 290 9.41 -3.42 0.21
N TRP A 291 9.89 -2.94 -0.93
CA TRP A 291 11.26 -2.47 -1.10
C TRP A 291 11.35 -0.99 -1.47
N ASN A 292 12.57 -0.44 -1.40
CA ASN A 292 12.85 0.94 -1.78
C ASN A 292 12.63 1.15 -3.29
N GLU A 293 11.76 2.10 -3.62
CA GLU A 293 11.39 2.47 -4.99
C GLU A 293 11.31 4.01 -5.10
N THR A 294 11.06 4.52 -6.31
CA THR A 294 10.83 5.96 -6.51
C THR A 294 9.52 6.41 -5.85
N ALA A 295 9.38 7.71 -5.56
CA ALA A 295 8.40 8.21 -4.60
C ALA A 295 6.96 7.81 -4.94
N VAL A 296 6.49 8.06 -6.17
CA VAL A 296 5.10 7.76 -6.55
C VAL A 296 4.91 6.27 -6.82
N LYS A 297 5.90 5.63 -7.45
CA LYS A 297 5.86 4.19 -7.70
C LYS A 297 5.73 3.38 -6.42
N MET A 298 6.47 3.75 -5.37
CA MET A 298 6.43 3.07 -4.08
C MET A 298 5.03 3.15 -3.44
N ASP A 299 4.31 4.27 -3.61
CA ASP A 299 2.92 4.38 -3.14
C ASP A 299 2.00 3.39 -3.89
N CYS A 300 2.12 3.33 -5.22
CA CYS A 300 1.33 2.40 -6.04
C CYS A 300 1.60 0.94 -5.64
N ILE A 301 2.88 0.60 -5.46
CA ILE A 301 3.30 -0.75 -5.06
C ILE A 301 2.83 -1.07 -3.64
N ALA A 302 2.93 -0.14 -2.69
CA ALA A 302 2.51 -0.38 -1.31
C ALA A 302 1.03 -0.76 -1.20
N ALA A 303 0.15 -0.01 -1.88
CA ALA A 303 -1.29 -0.31 -1.89
C ALA A 303 -1.59 -1.68 -2.54
N LEU A 304 -1.01 -1.96 -3.71
CA LEU A 304 -1.19 -3.24 -4.40
C LEU A 304 -0.63 -4.43 -3.61
N LEU A 305 0.55 -4.27 -3.02
CA LEU A 305 1.25 -5.33 -2.31
C LEU A 305 0.56 -5.68 -0.99
N TYR A 306 0.05 -4.69 -0.25
CA TYR A 306 -0.70 -4.98 0.97
C TYR A 306 -2.01 -5.70 0.65
N THR A 307 -2.69 -5.30 -0.42
CA THR A 307 -3.90 -5.98 -0.92
C THR A 307 -3.61 -7.43 -1.28
N ASP A 308 -2.51 -7.70 -2.00
CA ASP A 308 -2.07 -9.07 -2.31
C ASP A 308 -1.73 -9.88 -1.04
N ALA A 309 -1.08 -9.26 -0.05
CA ALA A 309 -0.77 -9.92 1.22
C ALA A 309 -2.03 -10.30 2.03
N LEU A 310 -3.06 -9.45 2.02
CA LEU A 310 -4.36 -9.76 2.61
C LEU A 310 -5.03 -10.95 1.91
N LEU A 311 -5.07 -10.92 0.57
CA LEU A 311 -5.66 -11.99 -0.24
C LEU A 311 -4.92 -13.31 -0.03
N GLU A 312 -3.58 -13.29 -0.03
CA GLU A 312 -2.76 -14.49 0.25
C GLU A 312 -3.03 -15.07 1.63
N HIS A 313 -3.19 -14.23 2.66
CA HIS A 313 -3.52 -14.70 4.00
C HIS A 313 -4.90 -15.38 4.04
N SER A 314 -5.89 -14.85 3.31
CA SER A 314 -7.21 -15.48 3.19
C SER A 314 -7.19 -16.84 2.48
N GLU A 315 -6.23 -17.07 1.57
CA GLU A 315 -6.06 -18.36 0.89
C GLU A 315 -5.40 -19.42 1.78
N GLY A 316 -4.42 -19.01 2.58
CA GLY A 316 -3.59 -19.90 3.39
C GLY A 316 -4.19 -20.25 4.76
N ALA A 317 -4.96 -19.34 5.36
CA ALA A 317 -5.70 -19.60 6.59
C ALA A 317 -7.04 -20.25 6.22
N GLN A 318 -7.32 -21.45 6.73
CA GLN A 318 -8.66 -22.05 6.65
C GLN A 318 -9.68 -21.09 7.31
N CYS A 319 -10.32 -20.22 6.51
CA CYS A 319 -11.57 -19.47 6.67
C CYS A 319 -12.03 -18.86 8.02
N ASP A 320 -11.25 -18.85 9.09
CA ASP A 320 -11.81 -18.50 10.41
C ASP A 320 -11.96 -17.00 10.71
N GLU A 321 -11.19 -16.11 10.06
CA GLU A 321 -11.17 -14.65 10.37
C GLU A 321 -11.23 -13.73 9.14
N LEU A 322 -10.59 -14.09 8.02
CA LEU A 322 -10.71 -13.37 6.74
C LEU A 322 -11.34 -14.28 5.69
N ASN A 323 -12.67 -14.34 5.67
CA ASN A 323 -13.41 -14.91 4.55
C ASN A 323 -14.05 -13.73 3.81
N PHE A 324 -13.43 -13.27 2.71
CA PHE A 324 -13.89 -12.13 1.89
C PHE A 324 -15.27 -12.32 1.22
N GLU A 325 -16.06 -13.29 1.68
CA GLU A 325 -17.41 -13.55 1.22
C GLU A 325 -18.31 -12.31 1.47
N GLY A 326 -18.56 -11.57 0.39
CA GLY A 326 -19.41 -10.38 0.41
C GLY A 326 -18.72 -9.08 0.86
N TYR A 327 -17.38 -9.04 0.95
CA TYR A 327 -16.63 -7.81 1.22
C TYR A 327 -15.20 -7.84 0.64
N GLY A 328 -14.56 -6.68 0.51
CA GLY A 328 -13.22 -6.55 -0.08
C GLY A 328 -12.11 -6.31 0.95
N PRO A 329 -10.81 -6.40 0.56
CA PRO A 329 -9.67 -6.00 1.39
C PRO A 329 -9.79 -4.60 2.03
N GLU A 330 -10.41 -3.66 1.32
CA GLU A 330 -10.72 -2.28 1.74
C GLU A 330 -11.74 -2.18 2.89
N ASP A 331 -12.45 -3.26 3.20
CA ASP A 331 -13.34 -3.36 4.36
C ASP A 331 -12.62 -3.83 5.62
N VAL A 332 -11.45 -4.45 5.47
CA VAL A 332 -10.59 -4.89 6.58
C VAL A 332 -9.64 -3.77 6.99
N VAL A 333 -9.09 -3.05 6.00
CA VAL A 333 -8.09 -1.99 6.18
C VAL A 333 -8.39 -0.85 5.23
N SER A 334 -8.44 0.38 5.74
CA SER A 334 -8.71 1.56 4.92
C SER A 334 -7.53 1.94 4.03
N GLY A 335 -6.30 1.68 4.46
CA GLY A 335 -5.08 2.00 3.72
C GLY A 335 -3.92 2.40 4.63
N PHE A 336 -3.11 3.36 4.16
CA PHE A 336 -1.95 3.87 4.87
C PHE A 336 -2.02 5.38 5.06
N TYR A 337 -1.72 5.83 6.27
CA TYR A 337 -1.17 7.17 6.45
C TYR A 337 0.28 7.17 5.94
N VAL A 338 0.62 8.11 5.07
CA VAL A 338 1.94 8.22 4.45
C VAL A 338 2.55 9.55 4.79
N VAL A 339 3.75 9.53 5.37
CA VAL A 339 4.51 10.74 5.66
C VAL A 339 5.82 10.72 4.91
N GLN A 340 6.05 11.79 4.14
CA GLN A 340 7.32 12.00 3.45
C GLN A 340 8.20 12.97 4.25
N TYR A 341 9.40 12.50 4.56
CA TYR A 341 10.44 13.27 5.21
C TYR A 341 11.50 13.65 4.18
N LYS A 342 11.81 14.93 4.09
CA LYS A 342 12.86 15.45 3.24
C LYS A 342 14.02 15.97 4.08
N LEU A 343 15.23 15.68 3.63
CA LEU A 343 16.44 16.21 4.27
C LEU A 343 16.65 17.66 3.81
N LEU A 344 15.99 18.61 4.49
CA LEU A 344 16.05 20.04 4.15
C LEU A 344 17.34 20.73 4.62
N SER A 345 18.01 20.12 5.59
CA SER A 345 19.33 20.56 6.05
C SER A 345 20.22 19.34 6.24
N ARG A 346 21.54 19.54 6.21
CA ARG A 346 22.52 18.47 6.46
C ARG A 346 22.27 17.67 7.74
N ASN A 347 21.54 18.24 8.71
CA ASN A 347 21.40 17.72 10.06
C ASN A 347 19.97 17.30 10.45
N ALA A 348 18.95 17.56 9.63
CA ALA A 348 17.57 17.31 10.05
C ALA A 348 16.63 17.00 8.88
N TYR A 349 15.95 15.86 8.99
CA TYR A 349 14.74 15.58 8.21
C TYR A 349 13.59 16.45 8.69
N THR A 350 12.69 16.80 7.77
CA THR A 350 11.44 17.50 8.06
C THR A 350 10.30 16.82 7.34
N ALA A 351 9.17 16.61 8.03
CA ALA A 351 7.94 16.15 7.40
C ALA A 351 7.45 17.21 6.40
N ILE A 352 7.44 16.89 5.12
CA ILE A 352 7.02 17.81 4.03
C ILE A 352 5.65 17.47 3.46
N ASN A 353 5.15 16.25 3.70
CA ASN A 353 3.86 15.80 3.20
C ASN A 353 3.23 14.80 4.17
N LEU A 354 1.93 14.97 4.39
CA LEU A 354 1.05 14.03 5.07
C LEU A 354 -0.06 13.66 4.07
N ALA A 355 -0.12 12.40 3.67
CA ALA A 355 -1.12 11.91 2.74
C ALA A 355 -1.80 10.66 3.29
N PHE A 356 -2.98 10.36 2.75
CA PHE A 356 -3.60 9.06 2.91
C PHE A 356 -3.52 8.31 1.58
N LEU A 357 -3.21 7.03 1.65
CA LEU A 357 -3.13 6.11 0.52
C LEU A 357 -4.12 4.97 0.78
N GLY A 358 -5.28 5.03 0.15
CA GLY A 358 -6.32 4.00 0.26
C GLY A 358 -5.87 2.68 -0.37
N LEU A 359 -6.41 1.57 0.15
CA LEU A 359 -6.38 0.31 -0.59
C LEU A 359 -7.27 0.42 -1.83
N PRO A 360 -7.00 -0.37 -2.89
CA PRO A 360 -7.83 -0.36 -4.08
C PRO A 360 -9.24 -0.86 -3.77
N GLU A 361 -10.23 0.02 -3.91
CA GLU A 361 -11.66 -0.33 -3.81
C GLU A 361 -12.20 -1.02 -5.07
N TRP A 362 -11.33 -1.34 -6.02
CA TRP A 362 -11.70 -2.04 -7.25
C TRP A 362 -11.55 -3.57 -7.18
N THR A 363 -11.26 -4.08 -6.00
CA THR A 363 -11.17 -5.51 -5.64
C THR A 363 -12.52 -6.22 -5.75
N GLY A 364 -13.62 -5.54 -5.42
CA GLY A 364 -14.98 -6.07 -5.47
C GLY A 364 -15.24 -7.19 -4.45
N GLU A 365 -16.45 -7.74 -4.47
CA GLU A 365 -16.82 -8.85 -3.59
C GLU A 365 -16.22 -10.17 -4.09
N SER A 366 -15.56 -10.92 -3.20
CA SER A 366 -14.98 -12.23 -3.51
C SER A 366 -15.83 -13.34 -2.90
N HIS A 367 -16.54 -14.11 -3.72
CA HIS A 367 -17.45 -15.17 -3.22
C HIS A 367 -16.82 -16.57 -3.24
N SER A 368 -15.61 -16.70 -3.76
CA SER A 368 -14.92 -17.98 -3.87
C SER A 368 -13.41 -17.82 -3.81
N ARG A 369 -12.72 -18.92 -3.46
CA ARG A 369 -11.26 -19.00 -3.56
C ARG A 369 -10.74 -18.67 -4.97
N GLN A 370 -11.51 -19.04 -6.00
CA GLN A 370 -11.15 -18.75 -7.38
C GLN A 370 -11.20 -17.24 -7.67
N ASP A 371 -12.16 -16.53 -7.10
CA ASP A 371 -12.25 -15.07 -7.23
C ASP A 371 -11.04 -14.37 -6.62
N VAL A 372 -10.57 -14.85 -5.46
CA VAL A 372 -9.36 -14.36 -4.79
C VAL A 372 -8.13 -14.59 -5.69
N LEU A 373 -7.94 -15.81 -6.19
CA LEU A 373 -6.82 -16.15 -7.08
C LEU A 373 -6.81 -15.30 -8.35
N ASP A 374 -7.98 -15.07 -8.95
CA ASP A 374 -8.08 -14.26 -10.16
C ASP A 374 -7.85 -12.77 -9.88
N LEU A 375 -8.28 -12.27 -8.73
CA LEU A 375 -7.97 -10.90 -8.29
C LEU A 375 -6.46 -10.72 -8.04
N ARG A 376 -5.80 -11.71 -7.44
CA ARG A 376 -4.34 -11.70 -7.26
C ARG A 376 -3.60 -11.61 -8.60
N LYS A 377 -4.06 -12.32 -9.64
CA LYS A 377 -3.50 -12.21 -11.01
C LYS A 377 -3.63 -10.78 -11.57
N VAL A 378 -4.77 -10.12 -11.35
CA VAL A 378 -4.96 -8.70 -11.75
C VAL A 378 -3.95 -7.80 -11.02
N ILE A 379 -3.80 -7.97 -9.71
CA ILE A 379 -2.85 -7.19 -8.90
C ILE A 379 -1.41 -7.42 -9.37
N HIS A 380 -1.01 -8.66 -9.64
CA HIS A 380 0.33 -8.99 -10.12
C HIS A 380 0.62 -8.37 -11.48
N GLU A 381 -0.32 -8.45 -12.43
CA GLU A 381 -0.18 -7.82 -13.74
C GLU A 381 -0.02 -6.29 -13.63
N HIS A 382 -0.83 -5.65 -12.79
CA HIS A 382 -0.72 -4.22 -12.53
C HIS A 382 0.63 -3.87 -11.91
N ARG A 383 1.13 -4.67 -10.95
CA ARG A 383 2.47 -4.47 -10.38
C ARG A 383 3.57 -4.58 -11.43
N GLU A 384 3.52 -5.59 -12.31
CA GLU A 384 4.50 -5.73 -13.40
C GLU A 384 4.53 -4.48 -14.30
N VAL A 385 3.36 -3.95 -14.65
CA VAL A 385 3.22 -2.73 -15.43
C VAL A 385 3.88 -1.53 -14.72
N ILE A 386 3.54 -1.31 -13.45
CA ILE A 386 4.00 -0.17 -12.64
C ILE A 386 5.49 -0.24 -12.36
N GLU A 387 6.02 -1.42 -12.04
CA GLU A 387 7.44 -1.64 -11.77
C GLU A 387 8.31 -1.22 -12.98
N ARG A 388 7.81 -1.39 -14.21
CA ARG A 388 8.54 -1.03 -15.44
C ARG A 388 8.44 0.43 -15.88
N ILE A 389 7.65 1.27 -15.20
CA ILE A 389 7.55 2.70 -15.55
C ILE A 389 8.77 3.45 -15.01
N GLU A 390 9.39 4.28 -15.85
CA GLU A 390 10.53 5.13 -15.50
C GLU A 390 10.05 6.48 -14.93
N GLU A 391 9.94 6.59 -13.59
CA GLU A 391 9.45 7.81 -12.91
C GLU A 391 10.33 9.04 -13.12
N ALA A 392 11.62 8.87 -13.41
CA ALA A 392 12.56 9.98 -13.61
C ALA A 392 12.23 10.86 -14.84
N ARG A 393 11.35 10.40 -15.74
CA ARG A 393 10.85 11.17 -16.87
C ARG A 393 9.45 11.70 -16.57
N SER A 394 9.12 12.88 -17.08
CA SER A 394 7.84 13.54 -16.82
C SER A 394 6.64 12.71 -17.27
N ASP A 395 6.74 11.98 -18.39
CA ASP A 395 5.73 11.05 -18.87
C ASP A 395 5.48 9.91 -17.86
N GLY A 396 6.54 9.25 -17.41
CA GLY A 396 6.46 8.18 -16.41
C GLY A 396 5.93 8.66 -15.06
N TYR A 397 6.37 9.82 -14.59
CA TYR A 397 5.86 10.44 -13.36
C TYR A 397 4.35 10.70 -13.43
N ASN A 398 3.87 11.32 -14.52
CA ASN A 398 2.45 11.62 -14.70
C ASN A 398 1.60 10.33 -14.80
N LEU A 399 2.10 9.28 -15.45
CA LEU A 399 1.42 7.98 -15.48
C LEU A 399 1.25 7.40 -14.07
N LEU A 400 2.32 7.42 -13.28
CA LEU A 400 2.28 6.88 -11.91
C LEU A 400 1.35 7.71 -11.01
N LEU A 401 1.27 9.03 -11.18
CA LEU A 401 0.31 9.86 -10.45
C LEU A 401 -1.14 9.48 -10.77
N ARG A 402 -1.48 9.38 -12.07
CA ARG A 402 -2.81 8.93 -12.49
C ARG A 402 -3.16 7.56 -11.92
N TYR A 403 -2.22 6.63 -11.97
CA TYR A 403 -2.42 5.32 -11.42
C TYR A 403 -2.59 5.33 -9.90
N ARG A 404 -1.81 6.13 -9.18
CA ARG A 404 -1.95 6.31 -7.73
C ARG A 404 -3.33 6.86 -7.37
N ASP A 405 -3.82 7.85 -8.10
CA ASP A 405 -5.14 8.46 -7.86
C ASP A 405 -6.28 7.46 -8.17
N PHE A 406 -6.12 6.61 -9.19
CA PHE A 406 -7.02 5.51 -9.45
C PHE A 406 -7.04 4.48 -8.31
N VAL A 407 -5.87 4.00 -7.88
CA VAL A 407 -5.77 2.98 -6.82
C VAL A 407 -6.30 3.50 -5.49
N SER A 408 -5.96 4.73 -5.12
CA SER A 408 -6.32 5.28 -3.81
C SER A 408 -7.70 5.93 -3.75
N GLY A 409 -8.29 6.30 -4.89
CA GLY A 409 -9.50 7.12 -4.93
C GLY A 409 -10.60 6.59 -5.86
N GLN A 410 -10.42 5.39 -6.41
CA GLN A 410 -11.37 4.73 -7.32
C GLN A 410 -11.78 5.58 -8.55
N ARG A 411 -10.90 6.51 -8.97
CA ARG A 411 -11.19 7.43 -10.06
C ARG A 411 -10.96 6.77 -11.42
N TRP A 412 -12.01 6.21 -11.99
CA TRP A 412 -11.98 5.57 -13.30
C TRP A 412 -11.44 6.45 -14.43
N TYR A 413 -11.70 7.76 -14.38
CA TYR A 413 -11.10 8.69 -15.31
C TYR A 413 -9.57 8.66 -15.26
N ASP A 414 -8.98 8.63 -14.06
CA ASP A 414 -7.54 8.54 -13.89
C ASP A 414 -6.99 7.19 -14.37
N PHE A 415 -7.77 6.10 -14.24
CA PHE A 415 -7.41 4.81 -14.85
C PHE A 415 -7.38 4.89 -16.38
N PHE A 416 -8.35 5.54 -17.01
CA PHE A 416 -8.38 5.65 -18.47
C PHE A 416 -7.29 6.59 -19.01
N GLU A 417 -6.98 7.68 -18.30
CA GLU A 417 -5.79 8.50 -18.56
C GLU A 417 -4.51 7.66 -18.48
N PHE A 418 -4.38 6.86 -17.43
CA PHE A 418 -3.26 5.94 -17.26
C PHE A 418 -3.19 4.91 -18.39
N ALA A 419 -4.27 4.18 -18.69
CA ALA A 419 -4.27 3.11 -19.69
C ALA A 419 -3.94 3.65 -21.10
N CYS A 420 -4.51 4.79 -21.48
CA CYS A 420 -4.21 5.45 -22.74
C CYS A 420 -2.74 5.91 -22.81
N GLY A 421 -2.28 6.64 -21.79
CA GLY A 421 -0.90 7.12 -21.74
C GLY A 421 0.12 5.98 -21.67
N TYR A 422 -0.19 4.91 -20.94
CA TYR A 422 0.65 3.72 -20.85
C TYR A 422 0.74 2.98 -22.18
N GLY A 423 -0.36 2.89 -22.94
CA GLY A 423 -0.33 2.34 -24.30
C GLY A 423 0.69 3.05 -25.19
N GLN A 424 0.76 4.38 -25.12
CA GLN A 424 1.77 5.16 -25.85
C GLN A 424 3.19 4.95 -25.31
N TYR A 425 3.33 4.95 -23.99
CA TYR A 425 4.60 4.68 -23.32
C TYR A 425 5.15 3.30 -23.74
N ALA A 426 4.30 2.28 -23.75
CA ALA A 426 4.66 0.93 -24.19
C ALA A 426 5.06 0.89 -25.67
N MET A 427 4.29 1.53 -26.56
CA MET A 427 4.64 1.66 -27.98
C MET A 427 6.01 2.31 -28.19
N SER A 428 6.31 3.38 -27.44
CA SER A 428 7.60 4.08 -27.49
C SER A 428 8.76 3.21 -27.00
N ARG A 429 8.53 2.38 -25.97
CA ARG A 429 9.54 1.42 -25.51
C ARG A 429 9.78 0.31 -26.52
N LEU A 430 8.72 -0.24 -27.10
CA LEU A 430 8.82 -1.25 -28.16
C LEU A 430 9.49 -0.69 -29.42
N SER A 431 9.23 0.57 -29.80
CA SER A 431 9.87 1.20 -30.97
C SER A 431 11.37 1.41 -30.79
N LYS A 432 11.83 1.50 -29.53
CA LYS A 432 13.26 1.49 -29.17
C LYS A 432 13.88 0.08 -29.13
N GLY A 433 13.17 -0.93 -29.61
CA GLY A 433 13.66 -2.31 -29.71
C GLY A 433 13.58 -3.12 -28.41
N GLN A 434 12.90 -2.61 -27.39
CA GLN A 434 12.73 -3.36 -26.15
C GLN A 434 11.70 -4.47 -26.33
N ARG A 435 12.10 -5.72 -26.13
CA ARG A 435 11.25 -6.91 -26.43
C ARG A 435 10.25 -7.24 -25.31
N TRP A 436 10.57 -6.85 -24.08
CA TRP A 436 9.83 -7.19 -22.88
C TRP A 436 9.22 -5.93 -22.27
N VAL A 437 8.07 -5.55 -22.78
CA VAL A 437 7.24 -4.46 -22.23
C VAL A 437 5.95 -5.09 -21.73
N PRO A 438 5.66 -5.08 -20.42
CA PRO A 438 4.43 -5.65 -19.90
C PRO A 438 3.22 -4.86 -20.41
N LEU A 439 2.12 -5.56 -20.59
CA LEU A 439 0.85 -4.99 -21.04
C LEU A 439 -0.25 -5.59 -20.17
N LEU A 440 -1.23 -4.75 -19.82
CA LEU A 440 -2.48 -5.21 -19.25
C LEU A 440 -3.15 -6.21 -20.21
N THR A 441 -3.83 -7.21 -19.67
CA THR A 441 -4.59 -8.16 -20.48
C THR A 441 -6.04 -7.76 -20.58
N THR A 442 -6.68 -8.13 -21.68
CA THR A 442 -8.14 -7.96 -21.83
C THR A 442 -8.93 -8.70 -20.75
N THR A 443 -8.40 -9.82 -20.24
CA THR A 443 -9.03 -10.60 -19.17
C THR A 443 -8.98 -9.85 -17.83
N SER A 444 -7.82 -9.33 -17.44
CA SER A 444 -7.70 -8.51 -16.22
C SER A 444 -8.54 -7.25 -16.28
N LEU A 445 -8.52 -6.53 -17.41
CA LEU A 445 -9.35 -5.34 -17.61
C LEU A 445 -10.84 -5.65 -17.49
N ARG A 446 -11.28 -6.77 -18.07
CA ARG A 446 -12.67 -7.23 -17.98
C ARG A 446 -13.04 -7.56 -16.54
N ARG A 447 -12.19 -8.29 -15.83
CA ARG A 447 -12.40 -8.64 -14.43
C ARG A 447 -12.53 -7.39 -13.56
N LEU A 448 -11.59 -6.45 -13.69
CA LEU A 448 -11.56 -5.19 -12.98
C LEU A 448 -12.84 -4.37 -13.21
N ILE A 449 -13.29 -4.24 -14.46
CA ILE A 449 -14.53 -3.52 -14.80
C ILE A 449 -15.78 -4.25 -14.27
N MET A 450 -15.87 -5.56 -14.44
CA MET A 450 -17.04 -6.34 -14.01
C MET A 450 -17.22 -6.34 -12.50
N ALA A 451 -16.12 -6.32 -11.74
CA ALA A 451 -16.17 -6.32 -10.28
C ALA A 451 -16.69 -5.00 -9.69
N THR A 452 -16.55 -3.88 -10.41
CA THR A 452 -16.56 -2.55 -9.77
C THR A 452 -17.35 -1.49 -10.51
N ASN A 453 -17.68 -1.72 -11.79
CA ASN A 453 -18.45 -0.78 -12.58
C ASN A 453 -19.42 -1.54 -13.50
N LYS A 454 -20.50 -2.04 -12.89
CA LYS A 454 -21.57 -2.79 -13.56
C LYS A 454 -22.12 -2.10 -14.82
N PRO A 455 -22.31 -0.76 -14.85
CA PRO A 455 -22.69 -0.06 -16.08
C PRO A 455 -21.73 -0.29 -17.26
N LEU A 456 -20.42 -0.29 -17.02
CA LEU A 456 -19.43 -0.48 -18.09
C LEU A 456 -19.31 -1.94 -18.55
N ALA A 457 -19.87 -2.89 -17.79
CA ALA A 457 -19.83 -4.31 -18.15
C ALA A 457 -20.54 -4.58 -19.49
N ALA A 458 -21.65 -3.87 -19.76
CA ALA A 458 -22.39 -3.99 -21.02
C ALA A 458 -21.54 -3.62 -22.25
N ILE A 459 -20.71 -2.58 -22.11
CA ILE A 459 -19.80 -2.12 -23.17
C ILE A 459 -18.76 -3.20 -23.49
N VAL A 460 -18.06 -3.71 -22.46
CA VAL A 460 -16.94 -4.64 -22.67
C VAL A 460 -17.38 -6.05 -23.06
N GLN A 461 -18.65 -6.38 -22.86
CA GLN A 461 -19.27 -7.64 -23.30
C GLN A 461 -19.86 -7.56 -24.71
N ASP A 462 -20.03 -6.36 -25.28
CA ASP A 462 -20.56 -6.19 -26.63
C ASP A 462 -19.56 -6.73 -27.69
N PRO A 463 -20.01 -7.62 -28.60
CA PRO A 463 -19.13 -8.19 -29.63
C PRO A 463 -18.56 -7.15 -30.60
N GLY A 464 -19.34 -6.12 -30.95
CA GLY A 464 -18.90 -5.05 -31.84
C GLY A 464 -17.80 -4.21 -31.19
N PHE A 465 -17.95 -3.89 -29.91
CA PHE A 465 -16.88 -3.27 -29.11
C PHE A 465 -15.61 -4.11 -29.11
N GLN A 466 -15.71 -5.41 -28.86
CA GLN A 466 -14.55 -6.31 -28.84
C GLN A 466 -13.85 -6.41 -30.20
N ASN A 467 -14.61 -6.43 -31.30
CA ASN A 467 -14.07 -6.45 -32.66
C ASN A 467 -13.30 -5.16 -32.98
N VAL A 468 -13.85 -4.00 -32.62
CA VAL A 468 -13.18 -2.70 -32.82
C VAL A 468 -11.92 -2.60 -31.96
N ALA A 469 -11.97 -3.01 -30.69
CA ALA A 469 -10.79 -3.05 -29.83
C ALA A 469 -9.71 -4.01 -30.37
N TYR A 470 -10.10 -5.17 -30.91
CA TYR A 470 -9.21 -6.08 -31.61
C TYR A 470 -8.53 -5.40 -32.80
N ALA A 471 -9.28 -4.66 -33.63
CA ALA A 471 -8.69 -3.95 -34.76
C ALA A 471 -7.67 -2.88 -34.32
N ILE A 472 -8.00 -2.08 -33.30
CA ILE A 472 -7.07 -1.10 -32.72
C ILE A 472 -5.78 -1.79 -32.27
N ARG A 473 -5.88 -2.89 -31.53
CA ARG A 473 -4.72 -3.68 -31.06
C ARG A 473 -3.88 -4.20 -32.21
N HIS A 474 -4.54 -4.75 -33.22
CA HIS A 474 -3.89 -5.30 -34.39
C HIS A 474 -3.29 -4.24 -35.30
N SER A 475 -3.67 -2.97 -35.18
CA SER A 475 -3.07 -1.83 -35.89
C SER A 475 -2.00 -1.07 -35.09
N THR A 476 -1.81 -1.40 -33.81
CA THR A 476 -0.92 -0.65 -32.91
C THR A 476 0.09 -1.58 -32.24
N ILE A 477 -0.23 -2.12 -31.07
CA ILE A 477 0.71 -2.79 -30.17
C ILE A 477 1.22 -4.13 -30.73
N ILE A 478 0.39 -4.87 -31.46
CA ILE A 478 0.77 -6.19 -31.99
C ILE A 478 1.82 -6.06 -33.10
N PRO A 479 1.60 -5.27 -34.18
CA PRO A 479 2.64 -5.00 -35.18
C PRO A 479 3.92 -4.44 -34.57
N GLN A 480 3.80 -3.54 -33.59
CA GLN A 480 4.93 -2.93 -32.93
C GLN A 480 5.74 -3.93 -32.09
N SER A 481 5.07 -4.86 -31.42
CA SER A 481 5.71 -5.95 -30.69
C SER A 481 6.46 -6.90 -31.63
N ARG A 482 5.85 -7.27 -32.77
CA ARG A 482 6.50 -8.07 -33.82
C ARG A 482 7.75 -7.38 -34.35
N LYS A 483 7.65 -6.10 -34.68
CA LYS A 483 8.79 -5.29 -35.13
C LYS A 483 9.92 -5.26 -34.10
N ALA A 484 9.60 -5.10 -32.81
CA ALA A 484 10.59 -5.10 -31.73
C ALA A 484 11.32 -6.45 -31.58
N ARG A 485 10.68 -7.56 -31.96
CA ARG A 485 11.26 -8.91 -31.98
C ARG A 485 12.04 -9.21 -33.27
N GLY A 486 12.05 -8.30 -34.23
CA GLY A 486 12.68 -8.52 -35.55
C GLY A 486 11.83 -9.39 -36.48
N GLU A 487 10.57 -9.62 -36.15
CA GLU A 487 9.63 -10.33 -37.02
C GLU A 487 9.13 -9.40 -38.14
N SER A 488 8.82 -9.96 -39.31
CA SER A 488 8.27 -9.18 -40.43
C SER A 488 6.87 -8.66 -40.12
N THR A 489 6.67 -7.36 -40.33
CA THR A 489 5.36 -6.71 -40.20
C THR A 489 4.65 -6.75 -41.55
N LEU A 490 3.52 -7.46 -41.61
CA LEU A 490 2.66 -7.46 -42.81
C LEU A 490 1.87 -6.17 -43.00
N TYR A 491 1.82 -5.35 -41.97
CA TYR A 491 0.89 -4.24 -41.86
C TYR A 491 1.56 -3.02 -41.21
N ASP A 492 1.02 -1.85 -41.49
CA ASP A 492 1.48 -0.58 -40.97
C ASP A 492 1.09 -0.39 -39.50
N ILE A 493 1.93 0.38 -38.80
CA ILE A 493 1.80 0.69 -37.38
C ILE A 493 1.17 2.08 -37.24
N ARG A 494 -0.02 2.15 -36.65
CA ARG A 494 -0.76 3.40 -36.49
C ARG A 494 -0.40 4.11 -35.20
N TYR A 495 0.66 4.90 -35.23
CA TYR A 495 1.06 5.72 -34.08
C TYR A 495 0.02 6.81 -33.80
N GLY A 496 -0.24 7.09 -32.51
CA GLY A 496 -1.14 8.16 -32.09
C GLY A 496 -2.64 7.87 -32.21
N LEU A 497 -3.05 6.71 -32.72
CA LEU A 497 -4.47 6.35 -32.91
C LEU A 497 -5.30 6.53 -31.63
N GLY A 498 -4.84 6.01 -30.49
CA GLY A 498 -5.57 6.16 -29.23
C GLY A 498 -5.78 7.60 -28.78
N MET A 499 -4.77 8.47 -28.96
CA MET A 499 -4.89 9.88 -28.60
C MET A 499 -5.79 10.66 -29.55
N ASP A 500 -5.78 10.32 -30.84
CA ASP A 500 -6.68 10.97 -31.80
C ASP A 500 -8.13 10.62 -31.50
N LEU A 501 -8.42 9.33 -31.27
CA LEU A 501 -9.74 8.85 -30.87
C LEU A 501 -10.21 9.54 -29.58
N LYS A 502 -9.35 9.59 -28.56
CA LYS A 502 -9.68 10.22 -27.28
C LYS A 502 -9.92 11.73 -27.41
N ARG A 503 -9.08 12.44 -28.17
CA ARG A 503 -9.25 13.87 -28.41
C ARG A 503 -10.59 14.18 -29.09
N LYS A 504 -10.94 13.39 -30.11
CA LYS A 504 -12.19 13.54 -30.86
C LYS A 504 -13.42 13.05 -30.08
N ALA A 505 -13.23 12.22 -29.05
CA ALA A 505 -14.30 11.75 -28.17
C ALA A 505 -15.06 12.85 -27.42
N THR A 506 -14.48 14.04 -27.31
CA THR A 506 -15.14 15.22 -26.72
C THR A 506 -16.38 15.66 -27.50
N VAL A 507 -16.45 15.33 -28.80
CA VAL A 507 -17.60 15.61 -29.66
C VAL A 507 -18.04 14.29 -30.30
N ARG A 508 -19.27 13.87 -30.02
CA ARG A 508 -19.84 12.59 -30.50
C ARG A 508 -19.60 12.35 -31.99
N ASP A 509 -19.95 13.33 -32.82
CA ASP A 509 -19.91 13.15 -34.27
C ASP A 509 -18.47 13.09 -34.80
N ASP A 510 -17.54 13.85 -34.21
CA ASP A 510 -16.11 13.79 -34.54
C ASP A 510 -15.51 12.42 -34.18
N PHE A 511 -15.94 11.85 -33.06
CA PHE A 511 -15.52 10.52 -32.64
C PHE A 511 -16.03 9.43 -33.58
N ILE A 512 -17.32 9.44 -33.91
CA ILE A 512 -17.91 8.46 -34.83
C ILE A 512 -17.28 8.58 -36.22
N ALA A 513 -17.06 9.81 -36.72
CA ALA A 513 -16.39 10.04 -37.99
C ALA A 513 -14.95 9.47 -37.98
N ALA A 514 -14.17 9.78 -36.94
CA ALA A 514 -12.80 9.28 -36.85
C ALA A 514 -12.71 7.76 -36.70
N LEU A 515 -13.68 7.15 -36.02
CA LEU A 515 -13.75 5.71 -35.91
C LEU A 515 -14.12 5.08 -37.25
N ALA A 516 -15.09 5.62 -37.97
CA ALA A 516 -15.47 5.15 -39.30
C ALA A 516 -14.29 5.23 -40.29
N ASP A 517 -13.55 6.34 -40.29
CA ASP A 517 -12.33 6.52 -41.10
C ASP A 517 -11.25 5.48 -40.75
N PHE A 518 -11.07 5.21 -39.46
CA PHE A 518 -10.16 4.14 -39.00
C PHE A 518 -10.61 2.77 -39.52
N MET A 519 -11.89 2.44 -39.41
CA MET A 519 -12.43 1.14 -39.82
C MET A 519 -12.33 0.92 -41.33
N GLN A 520 -12.66 1.95 -42.12
CA GLN A 520 -12.54 1.90 -43.58
C GLN A 520 -11.08 1.68 -43.99
N SER A 521 -10.16 2.49 -43.45
CA SER A 521 -8.75 2.36 -43.79
C SER A 521 -8.14 1.05 -43.28
N TYR A 522 -8.64 0.47 -42.17
CA TYR A 522 -8.23 -0.83 -41.66
C TYR A 522 -8.64 -1.97 -42.61
N ASN A 523 -9.90 -2.00 -43.05
CA ASN A 523 -10.39 -3.01 -43.99
C ASN A 523 -9.75 -2.88 -45.38
N GLN A 524 -9.48 -1.65 -45.81
CA GLN A 524 -8.76 -1.39 -47.06
C GLN A 524 -7.33 -1.97 -47.00
N GLU A 525 -6.62 -1.74 -45.89
CA GLU A 525 -5.28 -2.31 -45.66
C GLU A 525 -5.32 -3.84 -45.66
N ASN A 526 -6.32 -4.45 -45.00
CA ASN A 526 -6.49 -5.91 -45.01
C ASN A 526 -6.67 -6.45 -46.44
N SER A 527 -7.52 -5.81 -47.23
CA SER A 527 -7.78 -6.19 -48.64
C SER A 527 -6.51 -6.07 -49.49
N GLN A 528 -5.78 -4.96 -49.35
CA GLN A 528 -4.53 -4.73 -50.09
C GLN A 528 -3.45 -5.76 -49.74
N VAL A 529 -3.32 -6.15 -48.46
CA VAL A 529 -2.38 -7.17 -48.02
C VAL A 529 -2.82 -8.56 -48.52
N LEU A 530 -4.11 -8.87 -48.52
CA LEU A 530 -4.63 -10.11 -49.09
C LEU A 530 -4.34 -10.20 -50.60
N GLU A 531 -4.56 -9.13 -51.36
CA GLU A 531 -4.28 -9.11 -52.80
C GLU A 531 -2.78 -9.23 -53.11
N SER A 532 -1.94 -8.46 -52.39
CA SER A 532 -0.50 -8.37 -52.69
C SER A 532 0.32 -9.53 -52.12
N ARG A 533 -0.07 -10.08 -50.96
CA ARG A 533 0.68 -11.12 -50.23
C ARG A 533 -0.04 -12.47 -50.17
N LYS A 534 -1.31 -12.56 -50.62
CA LYS A 534 -2.16 -13.76 -50.52
C LYS A 534 -2.29 -14.29 -49.09
N GLN A 535 -2.13 -13.43 -48.09
CA GLN A 535 -2.19 -13.77 -46.68
C GLN A 535 -2.89 -12.66 -45.91
N GLN A 536 -3.88 -12.99 -45.09
CA GLN A 536 -4.55 -12.06 -44.17
C GLN A 536 -4.48 -12.62 -42.75
N LYS A 537 -3.86 -11.88 -41.82
CA LYS A 537 -3.71 -12.26 -40.40
C LYS A 537 -4.61 -11.43 -39.46
N ARG A 538 -5.50 -10.62 -40.02
CA ARG A 538 -6.41 -9.71 -39.31
C ARG A 538 -7.84 -9.96 -39.81
N ARG A 539 -8.82 -9.99 -38.89
CA ARG A 539 -10.25 -10.10 -39.25
C ARG A 539 -10.75 -8.75 -39.76
N ASP A 540 -11.70 -8.74 -40.68
CA ASP A 540 -12.35 -7.51 -41.14
C ASP A 540 -13.43 -7.05 -40.16
N LEU A 541 -13.60 -5.74 -40.08
CA LEU A 541 -14.70 -5.12 -39.34
C LEU A 541 -15.96 -5.06 -40.20
N ARG A 542 -17.11 -5.27 -39.57
CA ARG A 542 -18.43 -5.28 -40.21
C ARG A 542 -19.20 -3.99 -39.91
N SER A 543 -20.21 -3.69 -40.73
CA SER A 543 -21.14 -2.59 -40.45
C SER A 543 -21.84 -2.75 -39.10
N SER A 544 -22.15 -3.99 -38.70
CA SER A 544 -22.72 -4.31 -37.40
C SER A 544 -21.85 -3.88 -36.22
N ASP A 545 -20.52 -3.84 -36.40
CA ASP A 545 -19.60 -3.39 -35.35
C ASP A 545 -19.70 -1.86 -35.17
N VAL A 546 -19.84 -1.10 -36.28
CA VAL A 546 -20.08 0.36 -36.24
C VAL A 546 -21.39 0.66 -35.54
N GLU A 547 -22.47 -0.03 -35.94
CA GLU A 547 -23.80 0.15 -35.37
C GLU A 547 -23.80 -0.14 -33.86
N ALA A 548 -23.04 -1.15 -33.42
CA ALA A 548 -22.86 -1.44 -32.00
C ALA A 548 -22.17 -0.29 -31.26
N ILE A 549 -21.07 0.26 -31.80
CA ILE A 549 -20.40 1.40 -31.17
C ILE A 549 -21.32 2.63 -31.12
N VAL A 550 -22.07 2.93 -32.19
CA VAL A 550 -23.01 4.07 -32.20
C VAL A 550 -24.04 3.91 -31.09
N ARG A 551 -24.64 2.72 -30.93
CA ARG A 551 -25.57 2.43 -29.83
C ARG A 551 -24.92 2.64 -28.46
N LEU A 552 -23.71 2.12 -28.26
CA LEU A 552 -22.99 2.29 -26.99
C LEU A 552 -22.64 3.76 -26.72
N VAL A 553 -22.30 4.54 -27.74
CA VAL A 553 -22.02 5.97 -27.61
C VAL A 553 -23.29 6.75 -27.25
N ASP A 554 -24.42 6.40 -27.84
CA ASP A 554 -25.71 7.02 -27.54
C ASP A 554 -26.16 6.73 -26.09
N GLU A 555 -25.82 5.56 -25.55
CA GLU A 555 -26.19 5.15 -24.20
C GLU A 555 -25.21 5.61 -23.12
N TYR A 556 -23.90 5.48 -23.35
CA TYR A 556 -22.85 5.69 -22.34
C TYR A 556 -22.00 6.94 -22.57
N GLY A 557 -22.15 7.62 -23.71
CA GLY A 557 -21.35 8.78 -24.11
C GLY A 557 -20.05 8.42 -24.82
N SER A 558 -19.64 9.29 -25.75
CA SER A 558 -18.47 9.08 -26.62
C SER A 558 -17.16 8.96 -25.85
N GLU A 559 -16.95 9.78 -24.81
CA GLU A 559 -15.71 9.74 -24.02
C GLU A 559 -15.50 8.42 -23.28
N VAL A 560 -16.56 7.86 -22.69
CA VAL A 560 -16.48 6.59 -21.95
C VAL A 560 -16.15 5.45 -22.91
N VAL A 561 -16.88 5.36 -24.02
CA VAL A 561 -16.68 4.30 -25.02
C VAL A 561 -15.29 4.42 -25.66
N ALA A 562 -14.85 5.63 -26.01
CA ALA A 562 -13.51 5.86 -26.56
C ALA A 562 -12.40 5.45 -25.59
N ASN A 563 -12.50 5.86 -24.32
CA ASN A 563 -11.53 5.51 -23.29
C ASN A 563 -11.41 3.99 -23.10
N LEU A 564 -12.54 3.28 -23.10
CA LEU A 564 -12.56 1.82 -23.01
C LEU A 564 -11.99 1.15 -24.26
N LEU A 565 -12.36 1.61 -25.46
CA LEU A 565 -11.80 1.10 -26.72
C LEU A 565 -10.28 1.24 -26.76
N VAL A 566 -9.76 2.38 -26.29
CA VAL A 566 -8.32 2.60 -26.20
C VAL A 566 -7.70 1.67 -25.16
N ALA A 567 -8.25 1.58 -23.95
CA ALA A 567 -7.71 0.68 -22.91
C ALA A 567 -7.65 -0.78 -23.39
N TYR A 568 -8.72 -1.30 -23.99
CA TYR A 568 -8.75 -2.67 -24.54
C TYR A 568 -7.94 -2.83 -25.82
N GLY A 569 -7.84 -1.77 -26.63
CA GLY A 569 -7.07 -1.75 -27.86
C GLY A 569 -5.56 -1.77 -27.62
N TYR A 570 -5.07 -1.26 -26.49
CA TYR A 570 -3.65 -1.35 -26.13
C TYR A 570 -3.34 -2.52 -25.18
N ALA A 571 -4.35 -3.18 -24.61
CA ALA A 571 -4.20 -4.42 -23.86
C ALA A 571 -3.82 -5.59 -24.75
N ARG A 572 -3.12 -6.59 -24.20
CA ARG A 572 -2.83 -7.85 -24.89
C ARG A 572 -3.93 -8.88 -24.65
N GLU A 573 -4.09 -9.80 -25.58
CA GLU A 573 -4.85 -11.02 -25.29
C GLU A 573 -4.02 -11.94 -24.38
N PRO A 574 -4.67 -12.77 -23.54
CA PRO A 574 -3.98 -13.85 -22.84
C PRO A 574 -3.15 -14.65 -23.84
N ARG A 575 -1.96 -15.10 -23.43
CA ARG A 575 -1.31 -16.15 -24.19
C ARG A 575 -2.19 -17.39 -24.02
N GLU A 576 -2.70 -17.95 -25.10
CA GLU A 576 -3.07 -19.37 -25.08
C GLU A 576 -1.78 -20.07 -24.66
N ASP A 577 -1.81 -20.79 -23.54
CA ASP A 577 -0.71 -21.66 -23.17
C ASP A 577 -0.50 -22.57 -24.37
N ALA A 578 0.59 -22.31 -25.10
CA ALA A 578 1.02 -23.20 -26.14
C ALA A 578 1.13 -24.56 -25.46
N GLU A 579 0.41 -25.55 -26.02
CA GLU A 579 0.46 -26.94 -25.62
C GLU A 579 1.88 -27.27 -25.16
N ALA A 580 1.99 -27.65 -23.89
CA ALA A 580 3.21 -28.18 -23.34
C ALA A 580 3.54 -29.46 -24.11
N ASP A 581 4.38 -29.31 -25.14
CA ASP A 581 5.19 -30.38 -25.71
C ASP A 581 6.54 -30.44 -24.98
#